data_AF-A0A2V8JBQ6-F1
#
_entry.id   AF-A0A2V8JBQ6-F1
#
_cell.length_a   1.000
_cell.length_b   1.000
_cell.length_c   1.000
_cell.angle_alpha   90.00
_cell.angle_beta   90.00
_cell.angle_gamma   90.00
#
_symmetry.space_group_name_H-M   'P 1'
#
loop_
_entity.id
_entity.type
_entity.pdbx_description
1 polymer ?
#
loop_
_entity_poly.entity_id
_entity_poly.type
_entity_poly.pdbx_seq_one_letter_code
_entity_poly.pdbx_strand_id
1 'polypeptide(L)'
;MSTPQPTGVFTEGFLIAIHALVNIHHSIYPTVPPQGIYFEALVEQAFRRIKKPFTLITSSARNMSGHDLLVENKKISLKTETGLGTNEDRLSITKLCTTEREPWDAPTLISRVLEHLARYDIILMLRAVWRLPLVHYQLLEIPVDNLELISSAQLHPVGRRTGRQSLGADVILSDGRIFRVHFDGSDGKCQIRNFPVAACAMLQEWDIKISD
;
A
#
# COMPACT_ATOMS: atom_id res chain seq x y z
N MET A 1 -0.44 6.41 23.91
CA MET A 1 -1.21 5.89 22.76
C MET A 1 -0.45 4.71 22.19
N SER A 2 -1.08 3.57 21.99
CA SER A 2 -0.39 2.35 21.56
C SER A 2 -0.17 2.37 20.05
N THR A 3 1.09 2.28 19.62
CA THR A 3 1.45 2.03 18.23
C THR A 3 0.76 0.75 17.75
N PRO A 4 0.16 0.73 16.54
CA PRO A 4 -0.38 -0.49 15.97
C PRO A 4 0.66 -1.61 16.02
N GLN A 5 0.25 -2.79 16.45
CA GLN A 5 1.14 -3.94 16.56
C GLN A 5 1.11 -4.75 15.26
N PRO A 6 2.27 -5.27 14.79
CA PRO A 6 2.31 -6.20 13.67
C PRO A 6 1.45 -7.44 13.94
N THR A 7 0.85 -8.01 12.90
CA THR A 7 0.03 -9.25 13.03
C THR A 7 0.86 -10.50 13.26
N GLY A 8 2.19 -10.44 13.12
CA GLY A 8 3.10 -11.57 13.26
C GLY A 8 3.29 -12.40 11.98
N VAL A 9 2.60 -12.06 10.89
CA VAL A 9 2.78 -12.71 9.58
C VAL A 9 4.21 -12.56 9.08
N PHE A 10 4.78 -11.37 9.23
CA PHE A 10 6.13 -10.99 8.82
C PHE A 10 7.12 -11.19 9.98
N THR A 11 7.56 -12.44 10.15
CA THR A 11 8.53 -12.83 11.20
C THR A 11 9.90 -12.15 11.03
N GLU A 12 10.72 -12.14 12.07
CA GLU A 12 12.10 -11.63 12.01
C GLU A 12 12.91 -12.22 10.84
N GLY A 13 12.80 -13.53 10.60
CA GLY A 13 13.47 -14.16 9.46
C GLY A 13 13.04 -13.60 8.11
N PHE A 14 11.75 -13.24 7.96
CA PHE A 14 11.24 -12.61 6.75
C PHE A 14 11.84 -11.21 6.58
N LEU A 15 11.90 -10.42 7.66
CA LEU A 15 12.46 -9.07 7.68
C LEU A 15 13.95 -9.06 7.31
N ILE A 16 14.72 -10.01 7.86
CA ILE A 16 16.12 -10.23 7.48
C ILE A 16 16.23 -10.57 5.98
N ALA A 17 15.38 -11.48 5.49
CA ALA A 17 15.43 -11.93 4.10
C ALA A 17 15.05 -10.81 3.12
N ILE A 18 13.98 -10.05 3.38
CA ILE A 18 13.52 -8.99 2.48
C ILE A 18 14.52 -7.82 2.44
N HIS A 19 15.11 -7.43 3.57
CA HIS A 19 16.16 -6.41 3.60
C HIS A 19 17.38 -6.86 2.76
N ALA A 20 17.87 -8.08 2.95
CA ALA A 20 18.98 -8.60 2.15
C ALA A 20 18.66 -8.62 0.64
N LEU A 21 17.42 -8.98 0.28
CA LEU A 21 16.97 -9.00 -1.10
C LEU A 21 16.84 -7.59 -1.70
N VAL A 22 16.40 -6.60 -0.94
CA VAL A 22 16.41 -5.18 -1.37
C VAL A 22 17.85 -4.70 -1.60
N ASN A 23 18.80 -5.08 -0.73
CA ASN A 23 20.22 -4.73 -0.93
C ASN A 23 20.78 -5.36 -2.22
N ILE A 24 20.43 -6.63 -2.50
CA ILE A 24 20.79 -7.29 -3.76
C ILE A 24 20.15 -6.57 -4.96
N HIS A 25 18.89 -6.13 -4.85
CA HIS A 25 18.26 -5.32 -5.90
C HIS A 25 19.08 -4.08 -6.20
N HIS A 26 19.55 -3.34 -5.19
CA HIS A 26 20.39 -2.16 -5.40
C HIS A 26 21.79 -2.47 -5.96
N SER A 27 22.32 -3.68 -5.78
CA SER A 27 23.57 -4.06 -6.48
C SER A 27 23.39 -4.17 -8.01
N ILE A 28 22.15 -4.34 -8.48
CA ILE A 28 21.79 -4.44 -9.90
C ILE A 28 21.21 -3.12 -10.41
N TYR A 29 20.38 -2.46 -9.59
CA TYR A 29 19.70 -1.21 -9.88
C TYR A 29 20.03 -0.16 -8.80
N PRO A 30 21.20 0.50 -8.88
CA PRO A 30 21.71 1.33 -7.78
C PRO A 30 20.75 2.44 -7.36
N THR A 31 20.06 3.06 -8.31
CA THR A 31 19.22 4.25 -8.09
C THR A 31 17.73 3.97 -8.19
N VAL A 32 17.29 2.72 -8.32
CA VAL A 32 15.88 2.37 -8.51
C VAL A 32 15.39 1.52 -7.34
N PRO A 33 14.48 2.04 -6.49
CA PRO A 33 13.80 1.21 -5.50
C PRO A 33 12.98 0.08 -6.15
N PRO A 34 12.92 -1.11 -5.54
CA PRO A 34 12.08 -2.19 -6.04
C PRO A 34 10.60 -1.78 -5.96
N GLN A 35 9.92 -1.84 -7.10
CA GLN A 35 8.52 -1.45 -7.26
C GLN A 35 7.77 -2.41 -8.18
N GLY A 36 6.45 -2.51 -8.01
CA GLY A 36 5.59 -3.44 -8.76
C GLY A 36 6.12 -4.87 -8.72
N ILE A 37 6.27 -5.48 -9.90
CA ILE A 37 6.72 -6.87 -10.06
C ILE A 37 8.05 -7.18 -9.34
N TYR A 38 8.95 -6.20 -9.18
CA TYR A 38 10.19 -6.41 -8.46
C TYR A 38 9.92 -6.64 -6.99
N PHE A 39 9.13 -5.76 -6.34
CA PHE A 39 8.80 -5.92 -4.93
C PHE A 39 8.01 -7.20 -4.68
N GLU A 40 7.03 -7.52 -5.52
CA GLU A 40 6.26 -8.78 -5.46
C GLU A 40 7.20 -10.00 -5.47
N ALA A 41 8.13 -10.04 -6.42
CA ALA A 41 9.11 -11.12 -6.50
C ALA A 41 10.03 -11.19 -5.27
N LEU A 42 10.47 -10.05 -4.72
CA LEU A 42 11.30 -10.04 -3.50
C LEU A 42 10.54 -10.59 -2.29
N VAL A 43 9.25 -10.24 -2.12
CA VAL A 43 8.41 -10.76 -1.03
C VAL A 43 8.24 -12.27 -1.14
N GLU A 44 7.92 -12.79 -2.33
CA GLU A 44 7.85 -14.23 -2.57
C GLU A 44 9.16 -14.93 -2.22
N GLN A 45 10.28 -14.39 -2.67
CA GLN A 45 11.60 -14.96 -2.40
C GLN A 45 11.95 -14.91 -0.91
N ALA A 46 11.56 -13.86 -0.19
CA ALA A 46 11.73 -13.77 1.25
C ALA A 46 10.98 -14.90 1.97
N PHE A 47 9.71 -15.16 1.63
CA PHE A 47 8.95 -16.29 2.19
C PHE A 47 9.56 -17.66 1.81
N ARG A 48 9.99 -17.85 0.56
CA ARG A 48 10.69 -19.08 0.13
C ARG A 48 11.95 -19.34 0.96
N ARG A 49 12.77 -18.30 1.20
CA ARG A 49 14.03 -18.41 1.95
C ARG A 49 13.82 -18.84 3.40
N ILE A 50 12.77 -18.35 4.04
CA ILE A 50 12.44 -18.75 5.42
C ILE A 50 11.62 -20.05 5.49
N LYS A 51 11.40 -20.69 4.33
CA LYS A 51 10.59 -21.92 4.21
C LYS A 51 9.17 -21.76 4.78
N LYS A 52 8.64 -20.54 4.79
CA LYS A 52 7.26 -20.27 5.21
C LYS A 52 6.33 -20.53 4.01
N PRO A 53 5.37 -21.45 4.13
CA PRO A 53 4.44 -21.72 3.03
C PRO A 53 3.58 -20.49 2.71
N PHE A 54 3.38 -20.25 1.43
CA PHE A 54 2.45 -19.25 0.91
C PHE A 54 1.82 -19.74 -0.39
N THR A 55 0.68 -19.18 -0.73
CA THR A 55 -0.02 -19.42 -1.99
C THR A 55 -0.10 -18.11 -2.77
N LEU A 56 0.28 -18.16 -4.04
CA LEU A 56 0.02 -17.07 -4.98
C LEU A 56 -1.43 -17.15 -5.42
N ILE A 57 -2.18 -16.06 -5.26
CA ILE A 57 -3.52 -15.98 -5.86
C ILE A 57 -3.38 -15.35 -7.23
N THR A 58 -3.27 -16.20 -8.25
CA THR A 58 -3.42 -15.75 -9.62
C THR A 58 -4.89 -15.44 -9.88
N SER A 59 -5.19 -14.18 -10.20
CA SER A 59 -6.50 -13.84 -10.74
C SER A 59 -6.68 -14.60 -12.06
N SER A 60 -7.66 -15.49 -12.14
CA SER A 60 -7.98 -16.29 -13.33
C SER A 60 -8.44 -15.48 -14.56
N ALA A 61 -8.40 -14.15 -14.49
CA ALA A 61 -8.62 -13.24 -15.62
C ALA A 61 -7.70 -12.02 -15.49
N ARG A 62 -7.07 -11.63 -16.61
CA ARG A 62 -6.04 -10.57 -16.75
C ARG A 62 -6.39 -9.17 -16.20
N ASN A 63 -7.58 -8.95 -15.63
CA ASN A 63 -8.10 -7.63 -15.22
C ASN A 63 -8.90 -7.64 -13.90
N MET A 64 -8.74 -8.64 -13.04
CA MET A 64 -9.30 -8.60 -11.68
C MET A 64 -8.16 -8.56 -10.67
N SER A 65 -7.97 -7.44 -9.98
CA SER A 65 -7.00 -7.35 -8.88
C SER A 65 -7.42 -8.30 -7.75
N GLY A 66 -6.84 -9.51 -7.72
CA GLY A 66 -6.85 -10.39 -6.56
C GLY A 66 -5.99 -9.80 -5.42
N HIS A 67 -6.04 -10.42 -4.25
CA HIS A 67 -4.95 -10.27 -3.28
C HIS A 67 -3.72 -10.99 -3.83
N ASP A 68 -2.53 -10.56 -3.44
CA ASP A 68 -1.29 -11.01 -4.08
C ASP A 68 -0.81 -12.34 -3.48
N LEU A 69 -0.99 -12.49 -2.17
CA LEU A 69 -0.51 -13.66 -1.41
C LEU A 69 -1.53 -14.11 -0.37
N LEU A 70 -1.60 -15.42 -0.14
CA LEU A 70 -2.16 -16.02 1.06
C LEU A 70 -1.02 -16.67 1.84
N VAL A 71 -0.79 -16.18 3.05
CA VAL A 71 0.23 -16.71 3.97
C VAL A 71 -0.49 -17.12 5.23
N GLU A 72 -0.38 -18.40 5.61
CA GLU A 72 -1.19 -18.99 6.68
C GLU A 72 -2.70 -18.79 6.39
N ASN A 73 -3.38 -17.97 7.18
CA ASN A 73 -4.79 -17.60 7.01
C ASN A 73 -4.99 -16.11 6.68
N LYS A 74 -3.92 -15.40 6.30
CA LYS A 74 -3.93 -13.97 6.01
C LYS A 74 -3.74 -13.71 4.53
N LYS A 75 -4.71 -13.01 3.94
CA LYS A 75 -4.66 -12.49 2.57
C LYS A 75 -3.95 -11.15 2.58
N ILE A 76 -2.90 -11.03 1.77
CA ILE A 76 -1.99 -9.89 1.77
C ILE A 76 -2.07 -9.20 0.41
N SER A 77 -2.19 -7.88 0.42
CA SER A 77 -1.91 -7.05 -0.76
C SER A 77 -0.53 -6.39 -0.63
N LEU A 78 0.21 -6.31 -1.73
CA LEU A 78 1.53 -5.70 -1.83
C LEU A 78 1.41 -4.34 -2.50
N LYS A 79 1.99 -3.32 -1.86
CA LYS A 79 2.02 -1.95 -2.37
C LYS A 79 3.42 -1.37 -2.24
N THR A 80 3.69 -0.34 -3.04
CA THR A 80 4.94 0.41 -2.97
C THR A 80 4.67 1.91 -3.03
N GLU A 81 5.53 2.70 -2.38
CA GLU A 81 5.56 4.16 -2.48
C GLU A 81 7.01 4.63 -2.65
N THR A 82 7.41 4.88 -3.90
CA THR A 82 8.83 5.07 -4.27
C THR A 82 9.13 6.39 -4.95
N GLY A 83 8.15 7.30 -5.03
CA GLY A 83 8.32 8.59 -5.70
C GLY A 83 9.30 9.51 -4.98
N LEU A 84 9.98 10.41 -5.71
CA LEU A 84 10.94 11.36 -5.12
C LEU A 84 10.34 12.24 -4.00
N GLY A 85 9.03 12.47 -4.04
CA GLY A 85 8.28 13.24 -3.05
C GLY A 85 7.66 12.42 -1.92
N THR A 86 8.03 11.15 -1.73
CA THR A 86 7.54 10.32 -0.61
C THR A 86 7.82 11.03 0.71
N ASN A 87 6.75 11.36 1.46
CA ASN A 87 6.86 12.01 2.76
C ASN A 87 7.12 10.96 3.85
N GLU A 88 8.02 11.24 4.78
CA GLU A 88 8.37 10.28 5.83
C GLU A 88 7.18 9.87 6.72
N ASP A 89 6.37 10.83 7.17
CA ASP A 89 5.32 10.63 8.17
C ASP A 89 3.94 10.34 7.56
N ARG A 90 3.80 10.50 6.25
CA ARG A 90 2.53 10.42 5.52
C ARG A 90 2.68 9.57 4.26
N LEU A 91 1.95 8.46 4.22
CA LEU A 91 1.92 7.59 3.05
C LEU A 91 0.77 7.90 2.12
N SER A 92 0.97 7.54 0.86
CA SER A 92 -0.03 7.55 -0.20
C SER A 92 -0.12 6.20 -0.90
N ILE A 93 -1.34 5.75 -1.17
CA ILE A 93 -1.63 4.63 -2.07
C ILE A 93 -2.23 5.23 -3.33
N THR A 94 -1.43 5.42 -4.38
CA THR A 94 -1.85 6.08 -5.63
C THR A 94 -2.78 5.22 -6.49
N LYS A 95 -2.82 3.91 -6.24
CA LYS A 95 -3.77 2.96 -6.80
C LYS A 95 -4.12 1.91 -5.76
N LEU A 96 -5.18 2.18 -4.98
CA LEU A 96 -5.76 1.18 -4.10
C LEU A 96 -6.52 0.15 -4.96
N CYS A 97 -7.50 0.62 -5.73
CA CYS A 97 -8.28 -0.16 -6.69
C CYS A 97 -8.71 0.68 -7.90
N THR A 98 -9.21 0.02 -8.95
CA THR A 98 -9.87 0.67 -10.08
C THR A 98 -11.37 0.82 -9.81
N THR A 99 -11.91 1.97 -10.18
CA THR A 99 -13.31 2.37 -10.02
C THR A 99 -13.88 2.94 -11.32
N GLU A 100 -13.27 2.61 -12.47
CA GLU A 100 -13.51 3.21 -13.80
C GLU A 100 -14.94 3.06 -14.33
N ARG A 101 -15.73 2.14 -13.78
CA ARG A 101 -17.04 1.75 -14.30
C ARG A 101 -18.12 2.74 -13.87
N GLU A 102 -19.12 2.99 -14.73
CA GLU A 102 -20.33 3.69 -14.30
C GLU A 102 -21.21 2.79 -13.40
N PRO A 103 -22.04 3.36 -12.51
CA PRO A 103 -22.21 4.80 -12.27
C PRO A 103 -21.07 5.39 -11.41
N TRP A 104 -20.75 6.67 -11.66
CA TRP A 104 -19.79 7.47 -10.90
C TRP A 104 -20.49 8.35 -9.85
N ASP A 105 -20.96 7.71 -8.78
CA ASP A 105 -21.57 8.36 -7.63
C ASP A 105 -20.93 7.89 -6.32
N ALA A 106 -21.13 8.67 -5.26
CA ALA A 106 -20.49 8.43 -3.97
C ALA A 106 -20.83 7.05 -3.35
N PRO A 107 -22.11 6.64 -3.22
CA PRO A 107 -22.46 5.31 -2.72
C PRO A 107 -21.80 4.17 -3.50
N THR A 108 -21.80 4.24 -4.82
CA THR A 108 -21.23 3.21 -5.68
C THR A 108 -19.71 3.10 -5.51
N LEU A 109 -19.01 4.24 -5.45
CA LEU A 109 -17.56 4.27 -5.27
C LEU A 109 -17.14 3.76 -3.88
N ILE A 110 -17.91 4.09 -2.84
CA ILE A 110 -17.70 3.57 -1.48
C ILE A 110 -17.92 2.05 -1.46
N SER A 111 -19.01 1.53 -2.04
CA SER A 111 -19.25 0.07 -2.10
C SER A 111 -18.07 -0.65 -2.76
N ARG A 112 -17.59 -0.14 -3.91
CA ARG A 112 -16.50 -0.77 -4.66
C ARG A 112 -15.17 -0.80 -3.92
N VAL A 113 -14.84 0.27 -3.19
CA VAL A 113 -13.59 0.27 -2.41
C VAL A 113 -13.71 -0.71 -1.23
N LEU A 114 -14.86 -0.78 -0.57
CA LEU A 114 -15.09 -1.72 0.54
C LEU A 114 -15.07 -3.19 0.04
N GLU A 115 -15.73 -3.49 -1.07
CA GLU A 115 -15.66 -4.82 -1.73
C GLU A 115 -14.24 -5.20 -2.16
N HIS A 116 -13.41 -4.21 -2.46
CA HIS A 116 -12.01 -4.43 -2.79
C HIS A 116 -11.17 -4.68 -1.53
N LEU A 117 -11.35 -3.87 -0.49
CA LEU A 117 -10.66 -4.02 0.80
C LEU A 117 -10.96 -5.38 1.45
N ALA A 118 -12.22 -5.86 1.36
CA ALA A 118 -12.63 -7.16 1.88
C ALA A 118 -11.89 -8.38 1.27
N ARG A 119 -11.05 -8.17 0.24
CA ARG A 119 -10.26 -9.23 -0.40
C ARG A 119 -8.96 -9.54 0.33
N TYR A 120 -8.49 -8.66 1.20
CA TYR A 120 -7.24 -8.84 1.93
C TYR A 120 -7.41 -8.36 3.37
N ASP A 121 -6.66 -8.98 4.28
CA ASP A 121 -6.67 -8.63 5.69
C ASP A 121 -5.64 -7.54 5.99
N ILE A 122 -4.57 -7.49 5.18
CA ILE A 122 -3.37 -6.69 5.43
C ILE A 122 -2.82 -6.15 4.11
N ILE A 123 -2.27 -4.93 4.14
CA ILE A 123 -1.42 -4.42 3.07
C ILE A 123 0.03 -4.37 3.57
N LEU A 124 0.94 -5.08 2.91
CA LEU A 124 2.39 -4.89 3.08
C LEU A 124 2.85 -3.80 2.11
N MET A 125 3.45 -2.75 2.64
CA MET A 125 3.93 -1.64 1.84
C MET A 125 5.44 -1.41 2.04
N LEU A 126 6.18 -1.38 0.93
CA LEU A 126 7.55 -0.87 0.92
C LEU A 126 7.56 0.60 0.48
N ARG A 127 8.20 1.46 1.28
CA ARG A 127 8.33 2.88 1.01
C ARG A 127 9.79 3.25 0.84
N ALA A 128 10.10 4.04 -0.17
CA ALA A 128 11.40 4.66 -0.35
C ALA A 128 11.28 6.16 -0.09
N VAL A 129 11.78 6.61 1.06
CA VAL A 129 11.87 8.02 1.46
C VAL A 129 13.22 8.55 1.03
N TRP A 130 13.23 9.50 0.09
CA TRP A 130 14.47 9.99 -0.50
C TRP A 130 15.12 11.03 0.41
N ARG A 131 16.29 10.69 0.96
CA ARG A 131 17.12 11.55 1.82
C ARG A 131 18.54 11.60 1.25
N LEU A 132 18.69 12.21 0.07
CA LEU A 132 19.95 12.16 -0.70
C LEU A 132 21.19 12.46 0.18
N PRO A 133 22.26 11.65 0.09
CA PRO A 133 22.51 10.55 -0.87
C PRO A 133 21.99 9.18 -0.38
N LEU A 134 21.00 9.15 0.51
CA LEU A 134 20.40 7.93 1.04
C LEU A 134 18.96 7.75 0.53
N VAL A 135 18.54 6.51 0.48
CA VAL A 135 17.12 6.13 0.52
C VAL A 135 16.87 5.53 1.88
N HIS A 136 15.96 6.15 2.63
CA HIS A 136 15.44 5.62 3.87
C HIS A 136 14.23 4.74 3.55
N TYR A 137 14.39 3.44 3.74
CA TYR A 137 13.34 2.46 3.52
C TYR A 137 12.48 2.30 4.76
N GLN A 138 11.18 2.18 4.54
CA GLN A 138 10.22 1.77 5.56
C GLN A 138 9.39 0.62 5.02
N LEU A 139 9.33 -0.47 5.78
CA LEU A 139 8.44 -1.58 5.51
C LEU A 139 7.29 -1.53 6.52
N LEU A 140 6.09 -1.30 6.01
CA LEU A 140 4.88 -1.09 6.82
C LEU A 140 3.89 -2.22 6.62
N GLU A 141 3.21 -2.54 7.71
CA GLU A 141 1.96 -3.27 7.71
C GLU A 141 0.81 -2.28 7.93
N ILE A 142 -0.04 -2.12 6.92
CA ILE A 142 -1.21 -1.25 6.99
C ILE A 142 -2.43 -2.12 7.35
N PRO A 143 -3.07 -1.87 8.52
CA PRO A 143 -4.29 -2.58 8.89
C PRO A 143 -5.46 -2.11 8.01
N VAL A 144 -6.16 -3.07 7.39
CA VAL A 144 -7.28 -2.78 6.47
C VAL A 144 -8.44 -2.09 7.18
N ASP A 145 -8.71 -2.45 8.43
CA ASP A 145 -9.77 -1.86 9.26
C ASP A 145 -9.70 -0.32 9.32
N ASN A 146 -8.48 0.26 9.32
CA ASN A 146 -8.31 1.71 9.30
C ASN A 146 -8.77 2.33 7.97
N LEU A 147 -8.62 1.61 6.85
CA LEU A 147 -9.10 2.02 5.54
C LEU A 147 -10.62 1.80 5.38
N GLU A 148 -11.20 0.82 6.07
CA GLU A 148 -12.65 0.56 6.03
C GLU A 148 -13.48 1.71 6.61
N LEU A 149 -12.86 2.62 7.38
CA LEU A 149 -13.46 3.88 7.83
C LEU A 149 -13.90 4.79 6.68
N ILE A 150 -13.46 4.53 5.44
CA ILE A 150 -14.00 5.15 4.21
C ILE A 150 -15.51 4.95 4.09
N SER A 151 -16.09 3.91 4.69
CA SER A 151 -17.55 3.70 4.76
C SER A 151 -18.31 4.91 5.33
N SER A 152 -17.67 5.70 6.19
CA SER A 152 -18.24 6.91 6.80
C SER A 152 -17.99 8.20 6.00
N ALA A 153 -17.24 8.11 4.88
CA ALA A 153 -16.78 9.27 4.15
C ALA A 153 -17.91 10.02 3.43
N GLN A 154 -17.99 11.33 3.66
CA GLN A 154 -18.88 12.21 2.92
C GLN A 154 -18.16 12.79 1.70
N LEU A 155 -18.23 12.05 0.59
CA LEU A 155 -17.57 12.42 -0.65
C LEU A 155 -18.18 13.69 -1.25
N HIS A 156 -17.32 14.65 -1.56
CA HIS A 156 -17.67 15.86 -2.28
C HIS A 156 -16.85 15.99 -3.56
N PRO A 157 -17.33 16.76 -4.55
CA PRO A 157 -16.57 16.98 -5.76
C PRO A 157 -15.29 17.77 -5.51
N VAL A 158 -14.19 17.33 -6.12
CA VAL A 158 -12.86 17.95 -6.00
C VAL A 158 -12.28 18.25 -7.38
N GLY A 159 -11.52 19.34 -7.47
CA GLY A 159 -10.93 19.81 -8.73
C GLY A 159 -11.93 20.52 -9.65
N ARG A 160 -11.51 20.78 -10.89
CA ARG A 160 -12.23 21.65 -11.86
C ARG A 160 -12.68 20.93 -13.13
N ARG A 161 -12.62 19.60 -13.17
CA ARG A 161 -12.95 18.83 -14.37
C ARG A 161 -14.45 18.91 -14.66
N THR A 162 -14.82 19.18 -15.91
CA THR A 162 -16.21 19.36 -16.37
C THR A 162 -16.93 18.05 -16.73
N GLY A 163 -16.19 16.97 -17.01
CA GLY A 163 -16.73 15.63 -17.22
C GLY A 163 -16.90 14.86 -15.90
N ARG A 164 -16.54 13.57 -15.89
CA ARG A 164 -16.47 12.77 -14.66
C ARG A 164 -15.57 13.46 -13.61
N GLN A 165 -16.19 14.08 -12.62
CA GLN A 165 -15.50 14.88 -11.61
C GLN A 165 -14.88 13.96 -10.55
N SER A 166 -13.65 14.25 -10.12
CA SER A 166 -13.07 13.53 -9.00
C SER A 166 -13.89 13.77 -7.74
N LEU A 167 -14.00 12.74 -6.89
CA LEU A 167 -14.68 12.82 -5.60
C LEU A 167 -13.67 12.57 -4.48
N GLY A 168 -13.78 13.28 -3.37
CA GLY A 168 -12.87 13.08 -2.24
C GLY A 168 -13.51 13.41 -0.91
N ALA A 169 -12.89 12.92 0.16
CA ALA A 169 -13.29 13.22 1.53
C ALA A 169 -12.11 13.01 2.49
N ASP A 170 -12.14 13.76 3.58
CA ASP A 170 -11.29 13.48 4.73
C ASP A 170 -11.98 12.41 5.61
N VAL A 171 -11.19 11.44 6.05
CA VAL A 171 -11.62 10.31 6.89
C VAL A 171 -10.88 10.40 8.21
N ILE A 172 -11.63 10.35 9.31
CA ILE A 172 -11.11 10.49 10.67
C ILE A 172 -10.90 9.09 11.26
N LEU A 173 -9.69 8.79 11.70
CA LEU A 173 -9.33 7.59 12.44
C LEU A 173 -9.86 7.66 13.88
N SER A 174 -9.95 6.52 14.55
CA SER A 174 -10.41 6.43 15.95
C SER A 174 -9.59 7.26 16.94
N ASP A 175 -8.34 7.56 16.61
CA ASP A 175 -7.43 8.41 17.39
C ASP A 175 -7.41 9.89 16.95
N GLY A 176 -8.31 10.28 16.05
CA GLY A 176 -8.45 11.66 15.58
C GLY A 176 -7.52 12.04 14.43
N ARG A 177 -6.60 11.17 14.00
CA ARG A 177 -5.78 11.41 12.81
C ARG A 177 -6.63 11.34 11.55
N ILE A 178 -6.17 12.00 10.49
CA ILE A 178 -6.93 12.14 9.24
C ILE A 178 -6.12 11.59 8.07
N PHE A 179 -6.80 10.87 7.18
CA PHE A 179 -6.34 10.60 5.82
C PHE A 179 -7.40 11.03 4.82
N ARG A 180 -7.04 11.17 3.54
CA ARG A 180 -7.97 11.53 2.48
C ARG A 180 -8.18 10.36 1.54
N VAL A 181 -9.43 10.02 1.29
CA VAL A 181 -9.82 9.18 0.15
C VAL A 181 -10.07 10.08 -1.06
N HIS A 182 -9.56 9.69 -2.22
CA HIS A 182 -9.71 10.43 -3.47
C HIS A 182 -9.98 9.48 -4.62
N PHE A 183 -11.19 9.55 -5.19
CA PHE A 183 -11.59 8.87 -6.41
C PHE A 183 -11.26 9.78 -7.60
N ASP A 184 -10.30 9.34 -8.39
CA ASP A 184 -9.78 10.10 -9.51
C ASP A 184 -10.67 9.94 -10.75
N GLY A 185 -11.36 11.00 -11.12
CA GLY A 185 -12.26 11.02 -12.26
C GLY A 185 -11.56 10.90 -13.62
N SER A 186 -10.23 11.16 -13.72
CA SER A 186 -9.52 10.96 -14.99
C SER A 186 -9.27 9.48 -15.24
N ASP A 187 -8.61 8.82 -14.29
CA ASP A 187 -8.08 7.47 -14.45
C ASP A 187 -9.01 6.40 -13.87
N GLY A 188 -10.05 6.81 -13.14
CA GLY A 188 -10.98 5.93 -12.46
C GLY A 188 -10.28 5.05 -11.43
N LYS A 189 -9.54 5.65 -10.51
CA LYS A 189 -8.83 4.93 -9.44
C LYS A 189 -9.15 5.50 -8.07
N CYS A 190 -9.26 4.63 -7.08
CA CYS A 190 -9.29 5.03 -5.68
C CYS A 190 -7.86 5.24 -5.19
N GLN A 191 -7.62 6.38 -4.56
CA GLN A 191 -6.35 6.75 -3.95
C GLN A 191 -6.54 7.02 -2.46
N ILE A 192 -5.53 6.64 -1.67
CA ILE A 192 -5.38 7.04 -0.27
C ILE A 192 -4.26 8.07 -0.21
N ARG A 193 -4.48 9.19 0.47
CA ARG A 193 -3.50 10.27 0.61
C ARG A 193 -3.36 10.68 2.06
N ASN A 194 -2.18 11.14 2.44
CA ASN A 194 -1.87 11.66 3.78
C ASN A 194 -2.14 10.67 4.93
N PHE A 195 -2.12 9.37 4.65
CA PHE A 195 -2.37 8.37 5.67
C PHE A 195 -1.21 8.39 6.68
N PRO A 196 -1.48 8.57 7.99
CA PRO A 196 -0.42 8.69 8.98
C PRO A 196 0.37 7.38 9.09
N VAL A 197 1.69 7.42 8.96
CA VAL A 197 2.55 6.24 9.14
C VAL A 197 2.45 5.67 10.54
N ALA A 198 2.27 6.54 11.54
CA ALA A 198 2.03 6.13 12.91
C ALA A 198 0.69 5.37 13.10
N ALA A 199 -0.17 5.29 12.09
CA ALA A 199 -1.38 4.46 12.06
C ALA A 199 -1.15 3.09 11.39
N CYS A 200 0.09 2.80 11.01
CA CYS A 200 0.58 1.51 10.55
C CYS A 200 1.47 0.86 11.62
N ALA A 201 1.68 -0.45 11.50
CA ALA A 201 2.75 -1.10 12.21
C ALA A 201 4.04 -0.98 11.38
N MET A 202 5.06 -0.34 11.96
CA MET A 202 6.39 -0.29 11.38
C MET A 202 7.05 -1.66 11.57
N LEU A 203 7.32 -2.37 10.48
CA LEU A 203 7.96 -3.68 10.53
C LEU A 203 9.48 -3.55 10.57
N GLN A 204 10.03 -2.66 9.74
CA GLN A 204 11.46 -2.44 9.63
C GLN A 204 11.77 -1.12 8.94
N GLU A 205 12.88 -0.49 9.34
CA GLU A 205 13.44 0.70 8.70
C GLU A 205 14.95 0.50 8.49
N TRP A 206 15.48 0.98 7.38
CA TRP A 206 16.93 0.94 7.11
C TRP A 206 17.30 1.96 6.04
N ASP A 207 18.57 2.37 6.02
CA ASP A 207 19.11 3.28 5.02
C ASP A 207 19.95 2.52 3.99
N ILE A 208 19.80 2.88 2.72
CA ILE A 208 20.70 2.46 1.64
C ILE A 208 21.33 3.70 1.06
N LYS A 209 22.66 3.70 0.95
CA LYS A 209 23.37 4.74 0.20
C LYS A 209 23.18 4.48 -1.29
N ILE A 210 22.64 5.47 -1.98
CA ILE A 210 22.56 5.48 -3.43
C ILE A 210 23.77 6.25 -3.95
N SER A 211 24.61 5.57 -4.72
CA SER A 211 25.73 6.16 -5.44
C SER A 211 25.29 6.52 -6.85
N ASP A 212 25.76 7.68 -7.32
CA ASP A 212 25.67 8.10 -8.73
C ASP A 212 26.41 7.14 -9.66
#